data_AF-A0A401UAC5-F1
#
_entry.id   AF-A0A401UAC5-F1
#
_cell.length_a   1.000
_cell.length_b   1.000
_cell.length_c   1.000
_cell.angle_alpha   90.00
_cell.angle_beta   90.00
_cell.angle_gamma   90.00
#
_symmetry.space_group_name_H-M   'P 1'
#
loop_
_entity.id
_entity.type
_entity.pdbx_description
1 polymer ?
#
loop_
_entity_poly.entity_id
_entity_poly.type
_entity_poly.pdbx_seq_one_letter_code
_entity_poly.pdbx_strand_id
1 'polypeptide(L)' 'MNTPEHHQIILKHAVAKGGTGNVMEALKWDVSRFDEGFAIALDIQNLDYVKLLYSNFNKNLIVVELTLVGLAMGRE' A
#
# COMPACT_ATOMS: atom_id res chain seq x y z
N MET A 1 -10.53 3.85 -10.13
CA MET A 1 -9.35 4.54 -10.70
C MET A 1 -8.32 4.65 -9.59
N ASN A 2 -7.10 4.18 -9.83
CA ASN A 2 -5.98 4.26 -8.87
C ASN A 2 -5.47 5.70 -8.87
N THR A 3 -5.74 6.44 -7.80
CA THR A 3 -5.40 7.87 -7.72
C THR A 3 -4.05 8.05 -7.04
N PRO A 4 -3.27 9.07 -7.42
CA PRO A 4 -2.05 9.46 -6.70
C PRO A 4 -2.29 9.70 -5.20
N GLU A 5 -3.51 10.09 -4.83
CA GLU A 5 -3.93 10.26 -3.43
C GLU A 5 -3.88 8.95 -2.63
N HIS A 6 -4.38 7.83 -3.19
CA HIS A 6 -4.30 6.54 -2.53
C HIS A 6 -2.85 6.11 -2.29
N HIS A 7 -1.95 6.39 -3.24
CA HIS A 7 -0.53 6.09 -3.08
C HIS A 7 0.02 6.82 -1.86
N GLN A 8 -0.21 8.13 -1.75
CA GLN A 8 0.31 8.91 -0.62
C GLN A 8 -0.25 8.46 0.73
N ILE A 9 -1.54 8.09 0.78
CA ILE A 9 -2.16 7.53 2.00
C ILE A 9 -1.45 6.24 2.43
N ILE A 10 -1.20 5.33 1.50
CA ILE A 10 -0.55 4.04 1.77
C ILE A 10 0.90 4.27 2.24
N LEU A 11 1.66 5.13 1.57
CA LEU A 11 3.05 5.40 1.93
C LEU A 11 3.14 6.04 3.32
N LYS A 12 2.33 7.06 3.61
CA LYS A 12 2.26 7.68 4.95
C LYS A 12 1.89 6.68 6.04
N HIS A 13 0.93 5.80 5.75
CA HIS A 13 0.53 4.74 6.67
C HIS A 13 1.68 3.77 6.95
N ALA A 14 2.39 3.30 5.92
CA ALA A 14 3.53 2.40 6.09
C ALA A 14 4.70 3.07 6.84
N VAL A 15 4.96 4.37 6.61
CA VAL A 15 5.95 5.14 7.37
C VAL A 15 5.58 5.17 8.86
N ALA A 16 4.33 5.49 9.19
CA ALA A 16 3.85 5.55 10.58
C ALA A 16 3.93 4.20 11.30
N LYS A 17 3.94 3.09 10.55
CA LYS A 17 4.05 1.71 11.07
C LYS A 17 5.49 1.17 11.05
N GLY A 18 6.48 2.01 10.71
CA GLY A 18 7.90 1.64 10.77
C GLY A 18 8.45 0.99 9.50
N GLY A 19 7.81 1.19 8.34
CA GLY A 19 8.32 0.74 7.04
C GLY A 19 7.45 -0.31 6.35
N THR A 20 6.55 -0.97 7.08
CA THR A 20 5.63 -1.99 6.55
C THR A 20 4.18 -1.57 6.82
N GLY A 21 3.27 -1.82 5.89
CA GLY A 21 1.86 -1.46 6.05
C GLY A 21 0.90 -2.40 5.30
N ASN A 22 -0.38 -2.37 5.68
CA ASN A 22 -1.45 -3.03 4.96
C ASN A 22 -2.22 -2.01 4.12
N VAL A 23 -2.27 -2.20 2.80
CA VAL A 23 -2.97 -1.31 1.87
C VAL A 23 -4.46 -1.17 2.20
N MET A 24 -5.11 -2.29 2.57
CA MET A 24 -6.54 -2.29 2.89
C MET A 24 -6.83 -1.49 4.17
N GLU A 25 -5.95 -1.61 5.18
CA GLU A 25 -6.04 -0.83 6.42
C GLU A 25 -5.82 0.66 6.15
N ALA A 26 -4.80 1.02 5.35
CA ALA A 26 -4.48 2.40 5.02
C ALA A 26 -5.65 3.12 4.34
N LEU A 27 -6.31 2.44 3.40
CA LEU A 27 -7.44 2.99 2.65
C LEU A 27 -8.78 2.84 3.37
N LYS A 28 -8.82 2.17 4.52
CA LYS A 28 -10.04 1.81 5.26
C LYS A 28 -11.04 1.05 4.39
N TRP A 29 -10.53 0.14 3.56
CA TRP A 29 -11.34 -0.67 2.65
C TRP A 29 -11.61 -2.05 3.23
N ASP A 30 -12.80 -2.56 2.97
CA ASP A 30 -13.15 -3.95 3.21
C ASP A 30 -12.83 -4.83 1.98
N VAL A 31 -13.09 -6.13 2.13
CA VAL A 31 -12.77 -7.16 1.15
C VAL A 31 -13.48 -6.99 -0.20
N SER A 32 -14.60 -6.25 -0.26
CA SER A 32 -15.31 -5.97 -1.52
C SER A 32 -14.46 -5.17 -2.52
N ARG A 33 -13.43 -4.47 -2.03
CA ARG A 33 -12.49 -3.68 -2.83
C ARG A 33 -11.09 -4.29 -2.90
N PHE A 34 -10.96 -5.56 -2.55
CA PHE A 34 -9.65 -6.21 -2.49
C PHE A 34 -8.90 -6.16 -3.82
N ASP A 35 -9.58 -6.43 -4.94
CA ASP A 35 -8.97 -6.40 -6.27
C ASP A 35 -8.46 -5.00 -6.63
N GLU A 36 -9.20 -3.95 -6.27
CA GLU A 36 -8.76 -2.56 -6.43
C GLU A 36 -7.53 -2.27 -5.55
N GLY A 37 -7.55 -2.69 -4.28
CA GLY A 37 -6.42 -2.53 -3.37
C GLY A 37 -5.17 -3.27 -3.85
N PHE A 38 -5.35 -4.45 -4.45
CA PHE A 38 -4.26 -5.24 -5.00
C PHE A 38 -3.68 -4.60 -6.25
N ALA A 39 -4.53 -4.07 -7.14
CA ALA A 39 -4.09 -3.29 -8.30
C ALA A 39 -3.27 -2.06 -7.87
N ILE A 40 -3.72 -1.34 -6.83
CA ILE A 40 -2.96 -0.19 -6.29
C ILE A 40 -1.60 -0.65 -5.76
N ALA A 41 -1.55 -1.75 -5.00
CA ALA A 41 -0.30 -2.29 -4.47
C ALA A 41 0.70 -2.63 -5.58
N LEU A 42 0.23 -3.19 -6.70
CA LEU A 42 1.05 -3.43 -7.88
C LEU A 42 1.52 -2.13 -8.55
N ASP A 43 0.66 -1.12 -8.64
CA ASP A 43 1.02 0.17 -9.21
C ASP A 43 2.13 0.86 -8.42
N ILE A 44 2.01 0.92 -7.08
CA ILE A 44 3.05 1.52 -6.23
C ILE A 44 4.33 0.66 -6.16
N GLN A 45 4.23 -0.65 -6.40
CA GLN A 45 5.41 -1.50 -6.58
C GLN A 45 6.11 -1.23 -7.91
N ASN A 46 5.37 -1.02 -8.99
CA ASN A 46 5.93 -0.70 -10.31
C ASN A 46 6.63 0.68 -10.34
N LEU A 47 6.23 1.58 -9.43
CA LEU A 47 6.90 2.86 -9.18
C LEU A 47 8.13 2.73 -8.26
N ASP A 48 8.50 1.52 -7.85
CA ASP A 48 9.57 1.23 -6.89
C ASP A 48 9.37 1.91 -5.52
N TYR A 49 8.13 2.18 -5.11
CA TYR A 49 7.86 2.75 -3.78
C TYR A 49 7.74 1.67 -2.70
N VAL A 50 7.26 0.49 -3.07
CA VAL A 50 7.10 -0.63 -2.13
C VAL A 50 7.48 -1.95 -2.77
N LYS A 51 7.67 -2.95 -1.92
CA LYS A 51 7.67 -4.37 -2.26
C LYS A 51 6.42 -5.03 -1.67
N LEU A 52 5.66 -5.73 -2.49
CA LEU A 52 4.55 -6.56 -2.03
C LEU A 52 5.13 -7.79 -1.31
N LEU A 53 4.80 -7.95 -0.03
CA LEU A 53 5.29 -9.06 0.80
C LEU A 53 4.29 -10.21 0.85
N TYR A 54 2.99 -9.89 0.97
CA TYR A 54 1.94 -10.87 1.18
C TYR A 54 0.57 -10.33 0.79
N SER A 55 -0.28 -11.16 0.19
CA SER A 55 -1.68 -10.82 -0.09
C SER A 55 -2.60 -11.99 0.23
N ASN A 56 -3.72 -11.72 0.91
CA ASN A 56 -4.73 -12.70 1.24
C ASN A 56 -6.13 -12.06 1.27
N PHE A 57 -6.96 -12.44 0.30
CA PHE A 57 -8.34 -11.99 0.17
C PHE A 57 -9.19 -12.32 1.40
N ASN A 58 -9.15 -13.58 1.87
CA ASN A 58 -9.96 -14.05 3.00
C ASN A 58 -9.63 -13.33 4.32
N LYS A 59 -8.43 -12.76 4.45
CA LYS A 59 -7.99 -11.99 5.63
C LYS A 59 -8.06 -10.47 5.42
N ASN A 60 -8.45 -9.99 4.23
CA ASN A 60 -8.39 -8.59 3.83
C ASN A 60 -6.99 -7.96 4.06
N LEU A 61 -5.94 -8.70 3.66
CA LEU A 61 -4.55 -8.29 3.84
C LEU A 61 -3.83 -8.11 2.50
N ILE A 62 -3.19 -6.96 2.33
CA ILE A 62 -2.24 -6.66 1.26
C ILE A 62 -1.06 -5.94 1.90
N VAL A 63 -0.06 -6.70 2.30
CA VAL A 63 1.09 -6.24 3.08
C VAL A 63 2.22 -5.83 2.16
N VAL A 64 2.68 -4.60 2.33
CA VAL A 64 3.77 -4.00 1.56
C VAL A 64 4.84 -3.46 2.48
N GLU A 65 6.09 -3.47 2.03
CA GLU A 65 7.25 -2.84 2.69
C GLU A 65 7.80 -1.72 1.82
N LEU A 66 8.12 -0.58 2.42
CA LEU A 66 8.67 0.58 1.73
C LEU A 66 10.08 0.30 1.22
N THR A 67 10.36 0.71 -0.02
CA THR A 67 11.73 0.89 -0.49
C THR A 67 12.31 2.19 0.10
N LEU A 68 13.58 2.49 -0.19
CA LEU A 68 14.15 3.79 0.15
C LEU A 68 13.43 4.95 -0.57
N VAL A 69 12.99 4.73 -1.80
CA VAL A 69 12.25 5.74 -2.58
C VAL A 69 10.87 5.97 -1.95
N GLY A 70 10.13 4.91 -1.66
CA GLY A 70 8.81 5.05 -1.02
C GLY A 70 8.88 5.64 0.39
N LEU A 71 9.95 5.35 1.15
CA LEU A 71 10.20 5.95 2.45
C LEU A 71 10.41 7.47 2.35
N ALA A 72 11.11 7.95 1.33
CA ALA A 72 11.26 9.38 1.07
C ALA A 72 9.90 10.01 0.72
N MET A 73 9.18 9.43 -0.24
CA MET A 73 7.87 9.92 -0.68
C MET A 73 6.82 9.94 0.44
N GLY A 74 6.81 8.95 1.33
CA GLY A 74 5.85 8.87 2.44
C GLY A 74 6.12 9.85 3.58
N ARG A 75 7.27 10.52 3.60
CA ARG A 75 7.63 11.54 4.60
C ARG A 75 7.27 12.97 4.18
N GLU A 76 6.94 13.18 2.91
CA GLU A 76 6.44 14.45 2.35
C GLU A 76 4.96 14.68 2.65
#